data_AF-A0A1X7LRD1-F1
#
_entry.id   AF-A0A1X7LRD1-F1
#
_cell.length_a   1.000
_cell.length_b   1.000
_cell.length_c   1.000
_cell.angle_alpha   90.00
_cell.angle_beta   90.00
_cell.angle_gamma   90.00
#
_symmetry.space_group_name_H-M   'P 1'
#
loop_
_entity.id
_entity.type
_entity.pdbx_description
1 polymer ?
#
loop_
_entity_poly.entity_id
_entity_poly.type
_entity_poly.pdbx_seq_one_letter_code
_entity_poly.pdbx_strand_id
1 'polypeptide(L)' 'MPQREQAYDEASAGPNDIDQLARHLDGFDPARYFDRQADDAWRNAARRWPVIAAVLRVDEKSRNNT' A
#
# COMPACT_ATOMS: atom_id res chain seq x y z
N MET A 1 1.69 5.03 -27.82
CA MET A 1 1.88 5.55 -26.46
C MET A 1 2.90 4.66 -25.77
N PRO A 2 4.11 5.13 -25.41
CA PRO A 2 5.00 4.31 -24.60
C PRO A 2 4.44 4.28 -23.18
N GLN A 3 4.10 3.08 -22.70
CA GLN A 3 3.90 2.85 -21.27
C GLN A 3 5.18 3.25 -20.57
N ARG A 4 5.16 4.39 -19.86
CA ARG A 4 6.19 4.69 -18.88
C ARG A 4 6.06 3.62 -17.83
N GLU A 5 7.00 2.68 -17.87
CA GLU A 5 7.34 1.83 -16.75
C GLU A 5 7.72 2.80 -15.62
N GLN A 6 6.71 3.18 -14.83
CA GLN A 6 6.92 3.87 -13.58
C GLN A 6 7.66 2.84 -12.75
N ALA A 7 8.99 2.91 -12.79
CA ALA A 7 9.83 2.36 -11.75
C ALA A 7 9.21 2.87 -10.45
N TYR A 8 8.52 1.96 -9.75
CA TYR A 8 8.05 2.21 -8.41
C TYR A 8 9.31 2.56 -7.64
N ASP A 9 9.49 3.86 -7.39
CA ASP A 9 10.61 4.37 -6.64
C ASP A 9 10.46 3.76 -5.24
N GLU A 10 11.21 2.68 -4.96
CA GLU A 10 11.15 1.93 -3.71
C GLU A 10 11.47 2.81 -2.48
N ALA A 11 11.91 4.06 -2.71
CA ALA A 11 12.14 5.10 -1.73
C ALA A 11 10.92 6.00 -1.43
N SER A 12 9.81 5.92 -2.18
CA SER A 12 8.57 6.62 -1.85
C SER A 12 7.70 5.78 -0.92
N ALA A 13 8.22 5.41 0.24
CA ALA A 13 7.40 5.13 1.42
C ALA A 13 6.85 6.46 1.98
N GLY A 14 6.31 7.31 1.09
CA GLY A 14 5.67 8.56 1.43
C GLY A 14 4.39 8.29 2.24
N PRO A 15 3.83 9.32 2.88
CA PRO A 15 2.53 9.22 3.54
C PRO A 15 1.51 8.65 2.54
N ASN A 16 0.59 7.81 3.04
CA ASN A 16 -0.54 7.23 2.30
C ASN A 16 -1.09 8.25 1.27
N ASP A 17 -1.30 7.83 0.02
CA ASP A 17 -1.70 8.72 -1.07
C ASP A 17 -3.02 9.45 -0.77
N ILE A 18 -3.90 8.84 0.01
CA ILE A 18 -5.15 9.43 0.51
C ILE A 18 -4.87 10.57 1.49
N ASP A 19 -3.89 10.42 2.39
CA ASP A 19 -3.47 11.48 3.31
C ASP A 19 -2.81 12.63 2.56
N GLN A 20 -2.11 12.33 1.46
CA GLN A 20 -1.54 13.36 0.58
C GLN A 20 -2.65 14.13 -0.13
N LEU A 21 -3.66 13.42 -0.65
CA LEU A 21 -4.81 14.03 -1.32
C LEU A 21 -5.61 14.93 -0.36
N ALA A 22 -5.77 14.51 0.90
CA ALA A 22 -6.48 15.27 1.94
C ALA A 22 -5.89 16.67 2.17
N ARG A 23 -4.59 16.88 1.93
CA ARG A 23 -3.95 18.20 2.07
C ARG A 23 -4.38 19.22 1.01
N HIS A 24 -5.04 18.76 -0.06
CA HIS A 24 -5.38 19.58 -1.22
C HIS A 24 -6.89 19.76 -1.41
N LEU A 25 -7.71 19.03 -0.65
CA LEU A 25 -9.16 19.02 -0.78
C LEU A 25 -9.82 19.41 0.53
N ASP A 26 -10.37 20.62 0.59
CA ASP A 26 -11.17 21.06 1.72
C ASP A 26 -12.39 20.14 1.93
N GLY A 27 -12.60 19.71 3.18
CA GLY A 27 -13.69 18.81 3.56
C GLY A 27 -13.48 17.34 3.20
N PHE A 28 -12.32 16.95 2.68
CA PHE A 28 -11.98 15.55 2.45
C PHE A 28 -11.54 14.88 3.76
N ASP A 29 -12.29 13.86 4.18
CA ASP A 29 -11.99 13.06 5.37
C ASP A 29 -11.27 11.76 4.95
N PRO A 30 -9.92 11.69 5.07
CA PRO A 30 -9.15 10.54 4.61
C PRO A 30 -9.51 9.25 5.35
N ALA A 31 -10.03 9.34 6.58
CA ALA A 31 -10.40 8.17 7.38
C ALA A 31 -11.58 7.38 6.79
N ARG A 32 -12.30 7.96 5.83
CA ARG A 32 -13.41 7.30 5.11
C ARG A 32 -12.97 6.48 3.92
N TYR A 33 -11.71 6.58 3.52
CA TYR A 33 -11.20 5.98 2.30
C TYR A 33 -10.11 4.97 2.61
N PHE A 34 -10.07 3.91 1.80
CA PHE A 34 -9.12 2.82 1.94
C PHE A 34 -8.16 2.82 0.75
N ASP A 35 -6.86 2.80 1.04
CA ASP A 35 -5.83 2.74 0.02
C ASP A 35 -5.68 1.29 -0.49
N ARG A 36 -6.45 0.96 -1.53
CA ARG A 36 -6.36 -0.35 -2.19
C ARG A 36 -5.00 -0.57 -2.85
N GLN A 37 -4.34 0.47 -3.34
CA GLN A 37 -3.07 0.32 -4.05
C GLN A 37 -1.97 -0.10 -3.07
N ALA A 38 -1.95 0.48 -1.87
CA ALA A 38 -1.06 0.06 -0.80
C ALA A 38 -1.32 -1.40 -0.36
N ASP A 39 -2.57 -1.81 -0.20
CA ASP A 39 -2.92 -3.20 0.16
C ASP A 39 -2.48 -4.20 -0.93
N ASP A 40 -2.75 -3.89 -2.20
CA ASP A 40 -2.36 -4.74 -3.32
C ASP A 40 -0.83 -4.82 -3.47
N ALA A 41 -0.12 -3.70 -3.33
CA ALA A 41 1.34 -3.67 -3.35
C ALA A 41 1.93 -4.54 -2.23
N TRP A 42 1.37 -4.44 -1.02
CA TRP A 42 1.79 -5.23 0.13
C TRP A 42 1.55 -6.74 -0.09
N ARG A 43 0.37 -7.12 -0.59
CA ARG A 43 0.05 -8.53 -0.93
C ARG A 43 0.96 -9.07 -2.04
N ASN A 44 1.25 -8.25 -3.06
CA ASN A 44 2.15 -8.63 -4.15
C ASN A 44 3.58 -8.85 -3.64
N ALA A 45 4.09 -7.95 -2.79
CA ALA A 45 5.40 -8.10 -2.17
C ALA A 45 5.48 -9.37 -1.30
N ALA A 46 4.44 -9.64 -0.50
CA ALA A 46 4.36 -10.85 0.31
C ALA A 46 4.42 -12.14 -0.53
N ARG A 47 3.67 -12.17 -1.65
CA ARG A 47 3.71 -13.29 -2.61
C ARG A 47 5.08 -13.46 -3.28
N ARG A 48 5.75 -12.34 -3.61
CA ARG A 48 7.06 -12.35 -4.26
C ARG A 48 8.18 -12.81 -3.32
N TRP A 49 8.08 -12.47 -2.03
CA TRP A 49 9.12 -12.72 -1.04
C TRP A 49 8.60 -13.51 0.18
N PRO A 50 8.16 -14.77 0.00
CA PRO A 50 7.43 -15.51 1.02
C PRO A 50 8.22 -15.76 2.31
N VAL A 51 9.54 -15.96 2.22
CA VAL A 51 10.40 -16.15 3.40
C VAL A 51 10.48 -14.87 4.24
N ILE A 52 10.63 -13.72 3.59
CA ILE A 52 10.67 -12.41 4.27
C ILE A 52 9.31 -12.12 4.91
N ALA A 53 8.21 -12.39 4.18
CA ALA A 53 6.86 -12.23 4.71
C ALA A 53 6.61 -13.08 5.96
N ALA A 54 7.10 -14.33 5.98
CA ALA A 54 6.99 -15.21 7.14
C ALA A 54 7.78 -14.69 8.35
N VAL A 55 9.03 -14.23 8.14
CA VAL A 55 9.87 -13.64 9.20
C VAL A 55 9.22 -12.38 9.79
N LEU A 56 8.64 -11.55 8.93
CA LEU A 56 7.95 -10.32 9.34
C LEU A 56 6.52 -10.55 9.84
N ARG A 57 6.03 -11.81 9.84
CA ARG A 57 4.64 -12.20 10.21
C ARG A 57 3.57 -11.41 9.44
N VAL A 58 3.87 -11.09 8.19
CA VAL A 58 3.01 -10.36 7.27
C VAL A 58 1.77 -11.19 6.90
N ASP A 59 1.88 -12.52 6.89
CA ASP A 59 0.75 -13.42 6.58
C ASP A 59 -0.29 -13.56 7.73
N GLU A 60 0.16 -13.48 8.99
CA GLU A 60 -0.69 -13.78 10.16
C GLU A 60 -1.79 -12.74 10.41
N LYS A 61 -1.56 -11.47 10.06
CA LYS A 61 -2.55 -10.40 10.31
C LYS A 61 -3.81 -10.56 9.44
N SER A 62 -3.75 -11.31 8.34
CA SER A 62 -4.92 -11.63 7.51
C SER A 62 -5.80 -12.75 8.10
N ARG A 63 -5.31 -13.53 9.07
CA ARG A 63 -6.02 -14.72 9.59
C ARG A 63 -6.89 -14.42 10.82
N ASN A 64 -6.70 -13.29 11.49
CA ASN A 64 -7.24 -13.04 12.82
C ASN A 64 -8.48 -12.12 12.84
N ASN A 65 -9.09 -11.84 11.69
CA ASN A 65 -10.31 -11.03 11.57
C ASN A 65 -11.46 -11.89 11.01
N THR A 66 -11.89 -12.89 11.80
CA THR A 66 -13.14 -13.65 11.62
C THR A 66 -13.92 -13.60 12.91
#